data_AF-A0A074MGV8-F1
#
_entry.id   AF-A0A074MGV8-F1
#
_cell.length_a   1.000
_cell.length_b   1.000
_cell.length_c   1.000
_cell.angle_alpha   90.00
_cell.angle_beta   90.00
_cell.angle_gamma   90.00
#
_symmetry.space_group_name_H-M   'P 1'
#
loop_
_entity.id
_entity.type
_entity.pdbx_description
1 polymer ?
#
loop_
_entity_poly.entity_id
_entity_poly.type
_entity_poly.pdbx_seq_one_letter_code
_entity_poly.pdbx_strand_id
1 'polypeptide(L)'
;MRNGIRFLILAVLVASLTMVGCSSDKLLTDEEYVSKTKAELTEFMNVVKEGKSFHVDDYRTIQKPVEEQKRKLEKIQKNIEAIQPPPKYVDEHMQVRIVIDDFVKGDEALLKYAKSGSGSDLATANDYFQVGMNNMDEAPTFFTKAN
;
A
#
# COMPACT_ATOMS: atom_id res chain seq x y z
N MET A 1 57.29 -17.40 22.01
CA MET A 1 55.85 -17.72 21.91
C MET A 1 55.04 -16.43 21.92
N ARG A 2 54.83 -15.76 20.78
CA ARG A 2 54.04 -14.50 20.77
C ARG A 2 53.40 -14.12 19.43
N ASN A 3 53.38 -15.04 18.45
CA ASN A 3 52.86 -14.77 17.10
C ASN A 3 51.64 -15.63 16.71
N GLY A 4 51.22 -16.60 17.53
CA GLY A 4 50.07 -17.47 17.22
C GLY A 4 48.69 -16.89 17.58
N ILE A 5 48.61 -16.07 18.63
CA ILE A 5 47.33 -15.57 19.15
C ILE A 5 46.78 -14.40 18.30
N ARG A 6 47.65 -13.61 17.67
CA ARG A 6 47.24 -12.48 16.82
C ARG A 6 46.58 -12.90 15.51
N PHE A 7 47.00 -14.03 14.92
CA PHE A 7 46.39 -14.57 13.70
C PHE A 7 45.03 -15.21 13.95
N LEU A 8 44.83 -15.83 15.12
CA LEU A 8 43.54 -16.44 15.47
C LEU A 8 42.46 -15.38 15.73
N ILE A 9 42.81 -14.25 16.36
CA ILE A 9 41.86 -13.17 16.62
C ILE A 9 41.49 -12.44 15.31
N LEU A 10 42.42 -12.27 14.37
CA LEU A 10 42.11 -11.68 13.07
C LEU A 10 41.21 -12.58 12.21
N ALA A 11 41.42 -13.90 12.24
CA ALA A 11 40.59 -14.84 11.48
C ALA A 11 39.15 -14.92 12.01
N VAL A 12 38.94 -14.81 13.32
CA VAL A 12 37.60 -14.78 13.93
C VAL A 12 36.89 -13.45 13.66
N LEU A 13 37.62 -12.33 13.55
CA LEU A 13 37.03 -11.03 13.21
C LEU A 13 36.63 -10.91 11.74
N VAL A 14 37.37 -11.55 10.82
CA VAL A 14 37.00 -11.57 9.39
C VAL A 14 35.84 -12.56 9.13
N ALA A 15 35.74 -13.64 9.90
CA ALA A 15 34.62 -14.59 9.80
C ALA A 15 33.30 -14.09 10.43
N SER A 16 33.33 -13.07 11.29
CA SER A 16 32.13 -12.46 11.87
C SER A 16 31.55 -11.31 11.04
N LEU A 17 32.25 -10.87 9.99
CA LEU A 17 31.78 -9.85 9.05
C LEU A 17 30.98 -10.42 7.85
N THR A 18 30.86 -11.75 7.72
CA THR A 18 30.06 -12.38 6.65
C THR A 18 28.69 -12.87 7.11
N MET A 19 28.31 -12.65 8.37
CA MET A 19 27.02 -13.04 8.93
C MET A 19 26.14 -11.86 9.37
N VAL A 20 26.33 -10.68 8.79
CA VAL A 20 25.17 -9.82 8.55
C VAL A 20 24.52 -10.39 7.30
N GLY A 21 23.68 -11.41 7.52
CA GLY A 21 22.63 -11.74 6.57
C GLY A 21 21.75 -10.51 6.43
N CYS A 22 22.17 -9.56 5.59
CA CYS A 22 21.25 -8.75 4.83
C CYS A 22 20.32 -9.77 4.19
N SER A 23 19.14 -9.95 4.79
CA SER A 23 17.94 -10.19 4.00
C SER A 23 17.87 -8.96 3.11
N SER A 24 18.64 -8.98 2.03
CA SER A 24 18.54 -8.00 0.97
C SER A 24 17.17 -8.28 0.44
N ASP A 25 16.21 -7.46 0.86
CA ASP A 25 14.86 -7.51 0.35
C ASP A 25 15.00 -7.58 -1.17
N LYS A 26 14.67 -8.74 -1.74
CA LYS A 26 14.97 -9.04 -3.13
C LYS A 26 14.21 -8.02 -3.96
N LEU A 27 14.94 -7.14 -4.63
CA LEU A 27 14.38 -6.30 -5.67
C LEU A 27 13.72 -7.22 -6.70
N LEU A 28 12.44 -7.00 -6.97
CA LEU A 28 11.72 -7.78 -7.95
C LEU A 28 12.27 -7.52 -9.35
N THR A 29 12.13 -8.50 -10.25
CA THR A 29 12.22 -8.20 -11.68
C THR A 29 11.05 -7.32 -12.10
N ASP A 30 11.17 -6.66 -13.25
CA ASP A 30 10.10 -5.86 -13.83
C ASP A 30 8.80 -6.67 -14.00
N GLU A 31 8.92 -7.91 -14.46
CA GLU A 31 7.79 -8.81 -14.67
C GLU A 31 7.14 -9.24 -13.34
N GLU A 32 7.95 -9.59 -12.33
CA GLU A 32 7.47 -9.94 -10.99
C GLU A 32 6.73 -8.76 -10.34
N TYR A 33 7.27 -7.54 -10.46
CA TYR A 33 6.69 -6.32 -9.95
C TYR A 33 5.35 -6.00 -10.62
N VAL A 34 5.31 -5.99 -11.96
CA VAL A 34 4.10 -5.69 -12.72
C VAL A 34 3.00 -6.70 -12.41
N SER A 35 3.33 -7.99 -12.38
CA SER A 35 2.39 -9.06 -12.09
C SER A 35 1.76 -8.91 -10.69
N LYS A 36 2.58 -8.73 -9.66
CA LYS A 36 2.10 -8.56 -8.27
C LYS A 36 1.28 -7.29 -8.10
N THR A 37 1.78 -6.16 -8.61
CA THR A 37 1.11 -4.86 -8.47
C THR A 37 -0.23 -4.85 -9.22
N LYS A 38 -0.31 -5.47 -10.40
CA LYS A 38 -1.56 -5.62 -11.16
C LYS A 38 -2.61 -6.42 -10.40
N ALA A 39 -2.22 -7.49 -9.71
CA ALA A 39 -3.14 -8.31 -8.92
C ALA A 39 -3.74 -7.51 -7.75
N GLU A 40 -2.90 -6.84 -6.96
CA GLU A 40 -3.33 -6.01 -5.83
C GLU A 40 -4.19 -4.81 -6.27
N LEU A 41 -3.84 -4.15 -7.38
CA LEU A 41 -4.64 -3.07 -7.95
C LEU A 41 -6.00 -3.55 -8.48
N THR A 42 -6.06 -4.77 -9.03
CA THR A 42 -7.33 -5.36 -9.47
C THR A 42 -8.25 -5.59 -8.28
N GLU A 43 -7.71 -6.14 -7.19
CA GLU A 43 -8.45 -6.33 -5.94
C GLU A 43 -8.92 -5.00 -5.35
N PHE A 44 -8.02 -4.00 -5.28
CA PHE A 44 -8.36 -2.64 -4.86
C PHE A 44 -9.57 -2.12 -5.63
N MET A 45 -9.59 -2.31 -6.95
CA MET A 45 -10.70 -1.85 -7.78
C MET A 45 -12.01 -2.55 -7.53
N ASN A 46 -11.98 -3.83 -7.20
CA ASN A 46 -13.18 -4.56 -6.82
C ASN A 46 -13.71 -4.03 -5.49
N VAL A 47 -12.84 -3.85 -4.49
CA VAL A 47 -13.19 -3.31 -3.18
C VAL A 47 -13.80 -1.90 -3.28
N VAL A 48 -13.19 -1.01 -4.07
CA VAL A 48 -13.72 0.34 -4.30
C VAL A 48 -15.08 0.31 -4.99
N LYS A 49 -15.28 -0.55 -5.98
CA LYS A 49 -16.59 -0.70 -6.66
C LYS A 49 -17.68 -1.21 -5.72
N GLU A 50 -17.34 -2.16 -4.84
CA GLU A 50 -18.25 -2.66 -3.80
C GLU A 50 -18.66 -1.52 -2.84
N GLY A 51 -17.71 -0.66 -2.45
CA GLY A 51 -17.94 0.44 -1.50
C GLY A 51 -18.65 1.67 -2.07
N LYS A 52 -18.49 1.97 -3.36
CA LYS A 52 -19.16 3.12 -4.02
C LYS A 52 -20.70 3.05 -3.98
N SER A 53 -21.29 1.92 -3.61
CA SER A 53 -22.73 1.76 -3.45
C SER A 53 -23.28 2.30 -2.12
N PHE A 54 -22.45 2.86 -1.23
CA PHE A 54 -22.92 3.42 0.04
C PHE A 54 -23.68 4.74 -0.17
N HIS A 55 -24.91 4.66 -0.68
CA HIS A 55 -25.84 5.78 -0.69
C HIS A 55 -26.16 6.13 0.77
N VAL A 56 -25.80 7.35 1.18
CA VAL A 56 -25.84 7.75 2.58
C VAL A 56 -27.22 8.32 2.93
N ASP A 57 -28.21 7.43 3.04
CA ASP A 57 -29.55 7.79 3.55
C ASP A 57 -29.69 7.50 5.06
N ASP A 58 -28.94 6.51 5.57
CA ASP A 58 -28.95 6.12 7.00
C ASP A 58 -27.55 5.81 7.53
N TYR A 59 -27.02 6.73 8.33
CA TYR A 59 -25.68 6.67 8.92
C TYR A 59 -25.47 5.47 9.87
N ARG A 60 -26.54 4.84 10.40
CA ARG A 60 -26.41 3.66 11.29
C ARG A 60 -26.13 2.38 10.51
N THR A 61 -26.40 2.39 9.21
CA THR A 61 -26.25 1.21 8.35
C THR A 61 -24.92 1.18 7.60
N ILE A 62 -24.27 2.33 7.43
CA ILE A 62 -22.99 2.44 6.70
C ILE A 62 -21.77 2.00 7.51
N GLN A 63 -21.83 1.99 8.85
CA GLN A 63 -20.63 1.76 9.67
C GLN A 63 -19.99 0.39 9.40
N LYS A 64 -20.76 -0.71 9.48
CA LYS A 64 -20.20 -2.05 9.30
C LYS A 64 -19.67 -2.30 7.88
N PRO A 65 -20.40 -1.93 6.80
CA PRO A 65 -19.87 -2.03 5.44
C PRO A 65 -18.58 -1.22 5.22
N VAL A 66 -18.52 0.02 5.71
CA VAL A 66 -17.32 0.87 5.58
C VAL A 66 -16.14 0.31 6.40
N GLU A 67 -16.39 -0.21 7.61
CA GLU A 67 -15.33 -0.90 8.38
C GLU A 67 -14.77 -2.12 7.63
N GLU A 68 -15.62 -2.86 6.92
CA GLU A 68 -15.19 -4.00 6.12
C GLU A 68 -14.38 -3.56 4.89
N GLN A 69 -14.86 -2.56 4.15
CA GLN A 69 -14.13 -1.99 3.01
C GLN A 69 -12.75 -1.51 3.45
N LYS A 70 -12.70 -0.70 4.53
CA LYS A 70 -11.45 -0.16 5.06
C LYS A 70 -10.43 -1.25 5.35
N ARG A 71 -10.85 -2.33 6.03
CA ARG A 71 -9.97 -3.48 6.34
C ARG A 71 -9.43 -4.15 5.09
N LYS A 72 -10.25 -4.30 4.04
CA LYS A 72 -9.80 -4.85 2.75
C LYS A 72 -8.76 -3.92 2.11
N LEU A 73 -9.02 -2.60 2.10
CA LEU A 73 -8.10 -1.61 1.55
C LEU A 73 -6.76 -1.54 2.32
N GLU A 74 -6.79 -1.50 3.66
CA GLU A 74 -5.58 -1.51 4.50
C GLU A 74 -4.73 -2.77 4.27
N LYS A 75 -5.37 -3.93 4.00
CA LYS A 75 -4.65 -5.15 3.65
C LYS A 75 -3.92 -5.00 2.31
N ILE A 76 -4.61 -4.46 1.31
CA ILE A 76 -4.02 -4.23 -0.02
C ILE A 76 -2.88 -3.20 0.07
N GLN A 77 -3.06 -2.14 0.86
CA GLN A 77 -2.02 -1.14 1.13
C GLN A 77 -0.75 -1.81 1.67
N LYS A 78 -0.88 -2.68 2.68
CA LYS A 78 0.25 -3.44 3.25
C LYS A 78 0.90 -4.38 2.23
N ASN A 79 0.08 -5.03 1.40
CA ASN A 79 0.60 -5.91 0.35
C ASN A 79 1.43 -5.11 -0.67
N ILE A 80 0.91 -3.97 -1.12
CA ILE A 80 1.61 -3.05 -2.02
C ILE A 80 2.91 -2.56 -1.38
N GLU A 81 2.89 -2.14 -0.11
CA GLU A 81 4.09 -1.69 0.61
C GLU A 81 5.19 -2.76 0.73
N ALA A 82 4.81 -4.04 0.74
CA ALA A 82 5.76 -5.15 0.76
C ALA A 82 6.33 -5.50 -0.63
N ILE A 83 5.77 -4.96 -1.71
CA ILE A 83 6.29 -5.16 -3.07
C ILE A 83 7.48 -4.22 -3.27
N GLN A 84 8.66 -4.79 -3.52
CA GLN A 84 9.87 -4.00 -3.81
C GLN A 84 9.89 -3.59 -5.30
N PRO A 85 9.72 -2.29 -5.63
CA PRO A 85 9.72 -1.85 -7.02
C PRO A 85 11.13 -1.79 -7.60
N PRO A 86 11.35 -2.22 -8.86
CA PRO A 86 12.54 -1.87 -9.62
C PRO A 86 12.75 -0.34 -9.64
N PRO A 87 14.00 0.17 -9.67
CA PRO A 87 14.29 1.61 -9.65
C PRO A 87 13.50 2.44 -10.67
N LYS A 88 13.20 1.86 -11.83
CA LYS A 88 12.44 2.53 -12.90
C LYS A 88 10.94 2.70 -12.64
N TYR A 89 10.40 2.06 -11.59
CA TYR A 89 8.98 2.09 -11.24
C TYR A 89 8.72 2.70 -9.86
N VAL A 90 9.72 3.31 -9.23
CA VAL A 90 9.59 3.84 -7.86
C VAL A 90 8.54 4.95 -7.78
N ASP A 91 8.54 5.86 -8.75
CA ASP A 91 7.62 6.99 -8.79
C ASP A 91 6.18 6.51 -9.00
N GLU A 92 5.99 5.61 -9.96
CA GLU A 92 4.71 4.97 -10.22
C GLU A 92 4.26 4.19 -8.97
N HIS A 93 5.13 3.39 -8.35
CA HIS A 93 4.79 2.64 -7.14
C HIS A 93 4.32 3.56 -6.00
N MET A 94 4.96 4.72 -5.87
CA MET A 94 4.57 5.73 -4.89
C MET A 94 3.18 6.30 -5.19
N GLN A 95 2.86 6.56 -6.46
CA GLN A 95 1.53 7.04 -6.86
C GLN A 95 0.43 6.03 -6.52
N VAL A 96 0.65 4.74 -6.76
CA VAL A 96 -0.29 3.68 -6.35
C VAL A 96 -0.55 3.70 -4.86
N ARG A 97 0.49 3.87 -4.04
CA ARG A 97 0.35 3.97 -2.59
C ARG A 97 -0.49 5.17 -2.17
N ILE A 98 -0.28 6.33 -2.80
CA ILE A 98 -1.04 7.56 -2.53
C ILE A 98 -2.52 7.36 -2.82
N VAL A 99 -2.87 6.79 -3.98
CA VAL A 99 -4.27 6.54 -4.34
C VAL A 99 -4.95 5.64 -3.31
N ILE A 100 -4.33 4.52 -2.93
CA ILE A 100 -4.92 3.60 -1.96
C ILE A 100 -5.11 4.30 -0.60
N ASP A 101 -4.13 5.11 -0.18
CA ASP A 101 -4.18 5.87 1.08
C ASP A 101 -5.33 6.88 1.11
N ASP A 102 -5.61 7.56 -0.01
CA ASP A 102 -6.75 8.49 -0.12
C ASP A 102 -8.09 7.77 0.09
N PHE A 103 -8.28 6.58 -0.48
CA PHE A 103 -9.50 5.81 -0.24
C PHE A 103 -9.61 5.32 1.22
N VAL A 104 -8.50 4.90 1.83
CA VAL A 104 -8.50 4.53 3.25
C VAL A 104 -8.91 5.73 4.13
N LYS A 105 -8.39 6.93 3.84
CA LYS A 105 -8.78 8.16 4.56
C LYS A 105 -10.23 8.55 4.33
N GLY A 106 -10.75 8.34 3.12
CA GLY A 106 -12.17 8.51 2.81
C GLY A 106 -13.05 7.61 3.68
N ASP A 107 -12.70 6.34 3.82
CA ASP A 107 -13.40 5.40 4.71
C ASP A 107 -13.30 5.84 6.19
N GLU A 108 -12.14 6.32 6.64
CA GLU A 108 -12.01 6.86 8.01
C GLU A 108 -12.93 8.05 8.26
N ALA A 109 -13.05 8.95 7.30
CA ALA A 109 -13.95 10.10 7.39
C ALA A 109 -15.42 9.66 7.37
N LEU A 110 -15.80 8.68 6.54
CA LEU A 110 -17.15 8.09 6.59
C LEU A 110 -17.46 7.44 7.94
N LEU A 111 -16.49 6.77 8.56
CA LEU A 111 -16.67 6.18 9.89
C LEU A 111 -16.80 7.24 10.99
N LYS A 112 -16.12 8.38 10.85
CA LYS A 112 -16.34 9.54 11.75
C LYS A 112 -17.74 10.09 11.57
N TYR A 113 -18.18 10.30 10.33
CA TYR A 113 -19.54 10.72 10.00
C TYR A 113 -20.59 9.76 10.59
N ALA A 114 -20.40 8.45 10.45
CA ALA A 114 -21.34 7.45 10.99
C ALA A 114 -21.51 7.54 12.52
N LYS A 115 -20.52 8.06 13.23
CA LYS A 115 -20.55 8.25 14.69
C LYS A 115 -21.08 9.63 15.10
N SER A 116 -20.71 10.68 14.35
CA SER A 116 -20.95 12.08 14.72
C SER A 116 -22.20 12.68 14.07
N GLY A 117 -22.59 12.18 12.90
CA GLY A 117 -23.59 12.81 12.02
C GLY A 117 -23.11 14.13 11.40
N SER A 118 -21.82 14.48 11.50
CA SER A 118 -21.31 15.78 11.06
C SER A 118 -21.17 15.86 9.55
N GLY A 119 -21.88 16.78 8.90
CA GLY A 119 -21.74 17.03 7.46
C GLY A 119 -20.30 17.38 7.03
N SER A 120 -19.46 17.90 7.93
CA SER A 120 -18.04 18.16 7.64
C SER A 120 -17.23 16.87 7.41
N ASP A 121 -17.52 15.81 8.17
CA ASP A 121 -16.86 14.51 8.02
C ASP A 121 -17.27 13.86 6.69
N LEU A 122 -18.54 14.01 6.31
CA LEU A 122 -19.06 13.55 5.03
C LEU A 122 -18.43 14.30 3.84
N ALA A 123 -18.29 15.62 3.94
CA ALA A 123 -17.61 16.42 2.93
C ALA A 123 -16.13 16.00 2.80
N THR A 124 -15.46 15.80 3.94
CA THR A 124 -14.06 15.33 3.97
C THR A 124 -13.91 13.96 3.29
N ALA A 125 -14.83 13.02 3.56
CA ALA A 125 -14.82 11.71 2.92
C ALA A 125 -14.97 11.84 1.39
N ASN A 126 -15.91 12.67 0.96
CA ASN A 126 -16.17 12.93 -0.45
C ASN A 126 -14.96 13.56 -1.15
N ASP A 127 -14.25 14.48 -0.50
CA ASP A 127 -13.02 15.09 -1.03
C ASP A 127 -11.93 14.03 -1.24
N TYR A 128 -11.68 13.17 -0.26
CA TYR A 128 -10.71 12.08 -0.38
C TYR A 128 -11.06 11.11 -1.52
N PHE A 129 -12.33 10.71 -1.63
CA PHE A 129 -12.74 9.82 -2.71
C PHE A 129 -12.62 10.49 -4.09
N GLN A 130 -12.93 11.77 -4.22
CA GLN A 130 -12.75 12.49 -5.48
C GLN A 130 -11.27 12.60 -5.86
N VAL A 131 -10.40 12.94 -4.92
CA VAL A 131 -8.94 12.97 -5.16
C VAL A 131 -8.42 11.59 -5.56
N GLY A 132 -8.79 10.55 -4.81
CA GLY A 132 -8.41 9.17 -5.15
C GLY A 132 -8.91 8.73 -6.52
N MET A 133 -10.13 9.11 -6.90
CA MET A 133 -10.68 8.84 -8.23
C MET A 133 -9.97 9.60 -9.35
N ASN A 134 -9.69 10.89 -9.16
CA ASN A 134 -8.96 11.69 -10.15
C ASN A 134 -7.55 11.15 -10.35
N ASN A 135 -6.84 10.86 -9.25
CA ASN A 135 -5.50 10.27 -9.29
C ASN A 135 -5.51 8.88 -9.94
N MET A 136 -6.62 8.15 -9.82
CA MET A 136 -6.79 6.87 -10.47
C MET A 136 -7.00 7.00 -11.99
N ASP A 137 -7.83 7.94 -12.41
CA ASP A 137 -8.06 8.24 -13.82
C ASP A 137 -6.81 8.85 -14.48
N GLU A 138 -5.97 9.53 -13.68
CA GLU A 138 -4.63 10.05 -14.03
C GLU A 138 -3.49 9.03 -13.87
N ALA A 139 -3.78 7.79 -13.47
CA ALA A 139 -2.81 6.69 -13.48
C ALA A 139 -2.79 5.84 -14.78
N PRO A 140 -3.05 6.34 -16.02
CA PRO A 140 -3.06 5.50 -17.21
C PRO A 140 -1.64 5.15 -17.72
N THR A 141 -0.68 4.91 -16.83
CA THR A 141 0.66 4.37 -17.17
C THR A 141 0.93 2.98 -16.58
N PHE A 142 0.22 2.55 -15.54
CA PHE A 142 0.42 1.22 -14.95
C PHE A 142 -0.11 0.07 -15.81
N PHE A 143 -1.30 0.24 -16.38
CA PHE A 143 -1.99 -0.83 -17.13
C PHE A 143 -1.74 -0.76 -18.65
N THR A 144 -1.31 0.37 -19.18
CA THR A 144 -1.14 0.60 -20.62
C THR A 144 0.20 0.13 -21.17
N LYS A 145 1.22 -0.08 -20.33
CA LYS A 145 2.56 -0.58 -20.74
C LYS A 145 2.83 -2.06 -20.40
N ALA A 146 1.86 -2.75 -19.81
CA ALA A 146 2.00 -4.15 -19.35
C ALA A 146 1.50 -5.20 -20.36
N ASN A 147 1.24 -4.80 -21.61
CA ASN A 147 0.93 -5.69 -22.75
C ASN A 147 1.84 -5.34 -23.92
#